data_AF-A0A0C3DJ80-F1
#
_entry.id   AF-A0A0C3DJ80-F1
#
_cell.length_a   1.000
_cell.length_b   1.000
_cell.length_c   1.000
_cell.angle_alpha   90.00
_cell.angle_beta   90.00
_cell.angle_gamma   90.00
#
_symmetry.space_group_name_H-M   'P 1'
#
loop_
_entity.id
_entity.type
_entity.pdbx_description
1 polymer ?
#
loop_
_entity_poly.entity_id
_entity_poly.type
_entity_poly.pdbx_seq_one_letter_code
_entity_poly.pdbx_strand_id
1 'polypeptide(L)' 'YPMLHQMALDFLSVPATSTAVEHVFSQGCQLLHFTHNQLSPSTICAYLCLGAWGRCDLLIMEDL' A
#
# COMPACT_ATOMS: atom_id res chain seq x y z
N TYR A 1 -8.19 -21.15 -24.47
CA TYR A 1 -7.13 -21.56 -23.53
C TYR A 1 -7.30 -20.84 -22.20
N PRO A 2 -8.13 -21.38 -21.28
CA PRO A 2 -8.44 -20.69 -20.01
C PRO A 2 -7.22 -20.52 -19.10
N MET A 3 -6.33 -21.51 -19.05
CA MET A 3 -5.13 -21.48 -18.21
C MET A 3 -4.08 -20.46 -18.69
N LEU A 4 -3.91 -20.32 -20.00
CA LEU A 4 -2.97 -19.36 -20.59
C LEU A 4 -3.42 -17.91 -20.32
N HIS A 5 -4.73 -17.68 -20.34
CA HIS A 5 -5.32 -16.39 -20.02
C HIS A 5 -5.09 -16.00 -18.56
N GLN A 6 -5.27 -16.93 -17.61
CA GLN A 6 -4.98 -16.68 -16.19
C GLN A 6 -3.50 -16.37 -15.98
N MET A 7 -2.57 -17.15 -16.55
CA MET A 7 -1.15 -16.85 -16.44
C MET A 7 -0.80 -15.46 -16.99
N ALA A 8 -1.37 -15.07 -18.13
CA ALA A 8 -1.14 -13.76 -18.71
C ALA A 8 -1.65 -12.62 -17.81
N LEU A 9 -2.82 -12.80 -17.18
CA LEU A 9 -3.35 -11.83 -16.21
C LEU A 9 -2.45 -11.73 -14.97
N ASP A 10 -2.01 -12.86 -14.42
CA ASP A 10 -1.14 -12.87 -13.24
C ASP A 10 0.18 -12.12 -13.54
N PHE A 11 0.82 -12.41 -14.68
CA PHE A 11 2.06 -11.74 -15.10
C PHE A 11 1.88 -10.24 -15.36
N LEU A 12 0.74 -9.82 -15.93
CA LEU A 12 0.47 -8.41 -16.22
C LEU A 12 -0.04 -7.64 -14.99
N SER A 13 -0.52 -8.33 -13.96
CA SER A 13 -0.98 -7.73 -12.70
C SER A 13 0.18 -7.32 -11.79
N VAL A 14 1.34 -7.96 -11.94
CA VAL A 14 2.56 -7.54 -11.23
C VAL A 14 2.97 -6.18 -11.79
N PRO A 15 2.94 -5.10 -11.00
CA PRO A 15 3.38 -3.80 -11.47
C PRO A 15 4.85 -3.91 -11.87
N ALA A 16 5.16 -3.65 -13.14
CA ALA A 16 6.51 -3.74 -13.70
C ALA A 16 7.52 -2.72 -13.10
N THR A 17 7.07 -1.92 -12.14
CA THR A 17 7.80 -0.76 -11.64
C THR A 17 7.90 -0.82 -10.12
N SER A 18 9.13 -0.90 -9.58
CA SER A 18 9.41 -0.69 -8.14
C SER A 18 8.99 0.70 -7.66
N THR A 19 8.72 1.62 -8.58
CA THR A 19 8.36 3.01 -8.33
C THR A 19 7.08 3.17 -7.51
N ALA A 20 6.10 2.28 -7.59
CA ALA A 20 4.89 2.38 -6.77
C ALA A 20 5.20 2.14 -5.29
N VAL A 21 6.06 1.15 -5.01
CA VAL A 21 6.53 0.81 -3.67
C VAL A 21 7.48 1.89 -3.17
N GLU A 22 8.40 2.37 -4.01
CA GLU A 22 9.31 3.49 -3.69
C GLU A 22 8.57 4.82 -3.46
N HIS A 23 7.49 5.09 -4.20
CA HIS A 23 6.67 6.28 -4.00
C HIS A 23 5.92 6.20 -2.67
N VAL A 24 5.36 5.05 -2.31
CA VAL A 24 4.76 4.81 -1.00
C VAL A 24 5.80 4.91 0.11
N PHE A 25 7.01 4.37 -0.08
CA PHE A 25 8.09 4.51 0.89
C PHE A 25 8.64 5.93 0.98
N SER A 26 8.73 6.68 -0.13
CA SER A 26 9.24 8.06 -0.14
C SER A 26 8.23 9.02 0.48
N GLN A 27 6.95 8.94 0.07
CA GLN A 27 5.87 9.71 0.70
C GLN A 27 5.67 9.30 2.16
N GLY A 28 5.75 7.99 2.44
CA GLY A 28 5.73 7.46 3.79
C GLY A 28 6.89 7.98 4.63
N CYS A 29 8.12 7.97 4.12
CA CYS A 29 9.32 8.47 4.81
C CYS A 29 9.27 9.98 5.08
N GLN A 30 8.70 10.78 4.19
CA GLN A 30 8.51 12.23 4.43
C GLN A 30 7.47 12.48 5.54
N LEU A 31 6.35 11.75 5.54
CA LEU A 31 5.36 11.79 6.62
C LEU A 31 5.97 11.28 7.94
N LEU A 32 6.72 10.18 7.88
CA LEU A 32 7.44 9.60 9.00
C LEU A 32 8.41 10.60 9.62
N HIS A 33 9.34 11.17 8.86
CA HIS A 33 10.33 12.08 9.45
C HIS A 33 9.71 13.32 10.11
N PHE A 34 8.59 13.84 9.59
CA PHE A 34 7.93 15.03 10.14
C PHE A 34 6.99 14.74 11.32
N THR A 35 6.37 13.55 11.39
CA THR A 35 5.39 13.19 12.43
C THR A 35 5.93 12.22 13.50
N HIS A 36 7.08 11.58 13.26
CA HIS A 36 7.54 10.40 13.99
C HIS A 36 8.81 10.64 14.82
N ASN A 37 8.76 11.51 15.82
CA ASN A 37 9.85 11.53 16.81
C ASN A 37 9.72 10.38 17.85
N GLN A 38 8.61 9.62 17.89
CA GLN A 38 8.37 8.63 18.97
C GLN A 38 7.47 7.42 18.63
N LEU A 39 6.95 7.25 17.41
CA LEU A 39 6.08 6.10 17.13
C LEU A 39 6.90 4.81 16.92
N SER A 40 6.27 3.66 17.03
CA SER A 40 6.94 2.36 16.88
C SER A 40 6.80 1.83 15.45
N PRO A 41 7.73 0.99 14.95
CA PRO A 41 7.65 0.40 13.61
C PRO A 41 6.33 -0.32 13.30
N SER A 42 5.68 -0.89 14.31
CA SER A 42 4.37 -1.53 14.17
C SER A 42 3.25 -0.52 13.91
N THR A 43 3.29 0.65 14.55
CA THR A 43 2.32 1.73 14.32
C THR A 43 2.46 2.31 12.91
N ILE A 44 3.69 2.40 12.39
CA ILE A 44 3.96 2.81 11.01
C ILE A 44 3.31 1.85 10.01
N CYS A 45 3.52 0.55 10.21
CA CYS A 45 2.98 -0.48 9.34
C CYS A 45 1.44 -0.46 9.35
N ALA A 46 0.82 -0.33 10.53
CA ALA A 46 -0.63 -0.18 10.67
C ALA A 46 -1.16 1.07 9.94
N TYR A 47 -0.48 2.22 10.06
CA TYR A 47 -0.87 3.45 9.38
C TYR A 47 -0.76 3.34 7.85
N LEU A 48 0.31 2.73 7.34
CA LEU A 48 0.48 2.49 5.90
C LEU A 48 -0.59 1.53 5.36
N CYS A 49 -0.91 0.45 6.10
CA CYS A 49 -2.00 -0.47 5.75
C CYS A 49 -3.36 0.24 5.76
N LEU A 50 -3.64 1.06 6.76
CA LEU A 50 -4.88 1.85 6.84
C LEU A 50 -5.01 2.81 5.64
N GLY A 51 -3.93 3.50 5.28
CA GLY A 51 -3.90 4.39 4.12
C GLY A 51 -3.95 3.67 2.76
N ALA A 52 -3.53 2.41 2.69
CA ALA A 52 -3.73 1.56 1.53
C ALA A 52 -5.20 1.08 1.42
N TRP A 53 -5.80 0.67 2.53
CA TRP A 53 -7.20 0.23 2.57
C TRP A 53 -8.19 1.35 2.23
N GLY A 54 -7.94 2.57 2.71
CA GLY A 54 -8.75 3.73 2.34
C GLY A 54 -8.66 4.08 0.85
N ARG A 55 -7.53 3.83 0.20
CA ARG A 55 -7.37 4.01 -1.26
C ARG A 55 -8.04 2.92 -2.08
N CYS A 56 -8.19 1.72 -1.51
CA CYS A 56 -8.90 0.62 -2.12
C CYS A 56 -10.43 0.65 -1.85
N ASP A 57 -10.96 1.72 -1.25
CA ASP A 57 -12.36 1.85 -0.82
C ASP A 57 -12.82 0.67 0.07
N LEU A 58 -11.87 0.02 0.74
CA LEU A 58 -12.11 -1.15 1.58
C LEU A 58 -12.52 -0.77 3.01
N LEU A 59 -12.53 0.53 3.32
CA LEU A 59 -12.94 1.05 4.61
C LEU A 59 -14.41 1.47 4.55
N ILE A 60 -15.27 0.59 5.03
CA ILE A 60 -16.62 0.98 5.44
C ILE A 60 -16.43 1.66 6.80
N MET A 61 -16.46 3.00 6.84
CA MET A 61 -16.63 3.72 8.11
C MET A 61 -18.08 3.57 8.56
N GLU A 62 -18.47 2.37 8.99
CA GLU A 62 -19.50 2.26 10.02
C GLU A 62 -18.78 2.41 11.36
N ASP A 63 -19.30 3.29 12.21
CA ASP A 63 -18.83 3.60 13.57
C ASP A 63 -17.69 4.63 13.70
N LEU A 64 -18.04 5.91 13.45
CA LEU A 64 -17.53 7.04 14.24
C LEU A 64 -18.51 7.38 15.36
#